data_AF-A0A414BG43-F1
#
_entry.id   AF-A0A414BG43-F1
#
_cell.length_a   1.000
_cell.length_b   1.000
_cell.length_c   1.000
_cell.angle_alpha   90.00
_cell.angle_beta   90.00
_cell.angle_gamma   90.00
#
_symmetry.space_group_name_H-M   'P 1'
#
loop_
_entity.id
_entity.type
_entity.pdbx_description
1 polymer ?
#
loop_
_entity_poly.entity_id
_entity_poly.type
_entity_poly.pdbx_seq_one_letter_code
_entity_poly.pdbx_strand_id
1 'polypeptide(L)'
;MFDYKDAKFYTDYFSSLEGFSVLEEFNVSENKDEKNLYVGSIEVLNTIHPLILRVEIPFMFPHAKLVFRTKSLSGYPHLIHTGKVNYGDWFCLNTPFAETPEEQLKQEITRLKEWISHQMREDLPPVIKDSSVKTALAFANAYEWENLDEVKEFSSKAMLTFVGDFHNNPDYFKENLGYIHCIKTPDNRFYAVENEAICNYKLPYIIVDQTPESSETLSDFVRLMEQYEWDDKICKHLLPELNISNGWQKSSSQPIGSKKDFTEPDALKQLEQLISELQQESSYLPQAEALE
;
A
#
# COMPACT_ATOMS: atom_id res chain seq x y z
N MET A 1 -1.17 -0.51 -39.63
CA MET A 1 -0.92 -1.85 -39.05
C MET A 1 0.05 -1.63 -37.92
N PHE A 2 -0.27 -2.07 -36.69
CA PHE A 2 0.65 -1.93 -35.56
C PHE A 2 1.87 -2.83 -35.78
N ASP A 3 3.05 -2.34 -35.44
CA ASP A 3 4.30 -3.08 -35.62
C ASP A 3 4.61 -3.88 -34.35
N TYR A 4 4.24 -5.15 -34.36
CA TYR A 4 4.49 -6.06 -33.24
C TYR A 4 5.94 -6.54 -33.26
N LYS A 5 6.52 -6.69 -32.07
CA LYS A 5 7.91 -7.11 -31.93
C LYS A 5 8.06 -8.62 -32.06
N ASP A 6 9.25 -9.04 -32.50
CA ASP A 6 9.60 -10.44 -32.63
C ASP A 6 10.23 -10.99 -31.34
N ALA A 7 10.50 -12.30 -31.33
CA ALA A 7 11.09 -12.98 -30.17
C ALA A 7 12.48 -12.42 -29.81
N LYS A 8 13.28 -12.04 -30.82
CA LYS A 8 14.63 -11.52 -30.64
C LYS A 8 14.62 -10.22 -29.88
N PHE A 9 13.71 -9.30 -30.21
CA PHE A 9 13.54 -8.05 -29.47
C PHE A 9 13.36 -8.29 -27.97
N TYR A 10 12.55 -9.26 -27.56
CA TYR A 10 12.33 -9.56 -26.14
C TYR A 10 13.58 -10.14 -25.49
N THR A 11 14.28 -11.07 -26.14
CA THR A 11 15.58 -11.57 -25.64
C THR A 11 16.58 -10.43 -25.44
N ASP A 12 16.72 -9.54 -26.42
CA ASP A 12 17.64 -8.40 -26.35
C ASP A 12 17.23 -7.42 -25.23
N TYR A 13 15.92 -7.15 -25.09
CA TYR A 13 15.39 -6.31 -24.02
C TYR A 13 15.74 -6.86 -22.63
N PHE A 14 15.39 -8.12 -22.34
CA PHE A 14 15.67 -8.74 -21.03
C PHE A 14 17.16 -8.93 -20.76
N SER A 15 17.97 -9.15 -21.81
CA SER A 15 19.43 -9.23 -21.67
C SER A 15 20.06 -7.88 -21.34
N SER A 16 19.44 -6.78 -21.76
CA SER A 16 19.93 -5.42 -21.47
C SER A 16 19.50 -4.88 -20.10
N LEU A 17 18.54 -5.55 -19.43
CA LEU A 17 17.98 -5.08 -18.17
C LEU A 17 18.90 -5.38 -16.99
N GLU A 18 19.27 -4.33 -16.25
CA GLU A 18 20.00 -4.48 -14.99
C GLU A 18 19.14 -5.20 -13.92
N GLY A 19 19.77 -6.16 -13.25
CA GLY A 19 19.15 -7.00 -12.23
C GLY A 19 18.47 -8.25 -12.78
N PHE A 20 18.60 -8.54 -14.07
CA PHE A 20 18.08 -9.76 -14.70
C PHE A 20 19.16 -10.50 -15.47
N SER A 21 18.97 -11.81 -15.62
CA SER A 21 19.75 -12.66 -16.52
C SER A 21 18.82 -13.52 -17.35
N VAL A 22 19.05 -13.61 -18.66
CA VAL A 22 18.28 -14.51 -19.53
C VAL A 22 18.84 -15.92 -19.42
N LEU A 23 17.99 -16.86 -18.97
CA LEU A 23 18.33 -18.28 -18.87
C LEU A 23 17.95 -19.04 -20.15
N GLU A 24 16.79 -18.72 -20.72
CA GLU A 24 16.32 -19.27 -21.99
C GLU A 24 15.83 -18.12 -22.87
N GLU A 25 16.36 -18.03 -24.08
CA GLU A 25 15.96 -17.03 -25.05
C GLU A 25 14.47 -17.17 -25.40
N PHE A 26 13.84 -16.04 -25.71
CA PHE A 26 12.46 -16.00 -26.12
C PHE A 26 12.31 -16.66 -27.49
N ASN A 27 11.42 -17.65 -27.56
CA ASN A 27 11.11 -18.39 -28.78
C ASN A 27 9.60 -18.62 -28.89
N VAL A 28 9.11 -18.89 -30.11
CA VAL A 28 7.71 -19.29 -30.29
C VAL A 28 7.43 -20.55 -29.48
N SER A 29 6.36 -20.55 -28.68
CA SER A 29 6.05 -21.71 -27.86
C SER A 29 5.82 -22.96 -28.73
N GLU A 30 6.54 -24.03 -28.40
CA GLU A 30 6.38 -25.33 -29.04
C GLU A 30 5.19 -26.12 -28.47
N ASN A 31 4.59 -25.64 -27.37
CA ASN A 31 3.46 -26.31 -26.75
C ASN A 31 2.17 -26.06 -27.56
N LYS A 32 1.49 -27.15 -27.93
CA LYS A 32 0.24 -27.14 -28.71
C LYS A 32 -0.91 -26.38 -28.04
N ASP A 33 -0.87 -26.26 -26.71
CA ASP A 33 -1.85 -25.54 -25.90
C ASP A 33 -1.49 -24.05 -25.69
N GLU A 34 -0.30 -23.63 -26.14
CA GLU A 34 0.25 -22.27 -26.02
C GLU A 34 0.43 -21.65 -27.40
N LYS A 35 -0.68 -21.31 -28.05
CA LYS A 35 -0.63 -20.73 -29.40
C LYS A 35 -0.35 -19.22 -29.33
N ASN A 36 0.43 -18.73 -30.29
CA ASN A 36 0.71 -17.30 -30.50
C ASN A 36 1.43 -16.62 -29.31
N LEU A 37 2.32 -17.35 -28.65
CA LEU A 37 3.14 -16.86 -27.54
C LEU A 37 4.62 -16.97 -27.86
N TYR A 38 5.39 -15.96 -27.49
CA TYR A 38 6.82 -16.08 -27.22
C TYR A 38 7.01 -16.46 -25.75
N VAL A 39 7.88 -17.42 -25.51
CA VAL A 39 8.19 -17.94 -24.17
C VAL A 39 9.70 -17.89 -23.97
N GLY A 40 10.12 -17.33 -22.85
CA GLY A 40 11.50 -17.32 -22.38
C GLY A 40 11.57 -17.47 -20.87
N SER A 41 12.78 -17.68 -20.35
CA SER A 41 13.04 -17.82 -18.92
C SER A 41 14.12 -16.85 -18.50
N ILE A 42 13.88 -16.12 -17.40
CA ILE A 42 14.80 -15.15 -16.84
C ILE A 42 15.01 -15.40 -15.34
N GLU A 43 16.19 -15.10 -14.84
CA GLU A 43 16.53 -15.04 -13.42
C GLU A 43 16.52 -13.58 -12.95
N VAL A 44 15.92 -13.32 -11.80
CA VAL A 44 16.00 -12.01 -11.13
C VAL A 44 17.12 -12.06 -10.09
N LEU A 45 18.15 -11.26 -10.32
CA LEU A 45 19.37 -11.24 -9.54
C LEU A 45 19.18 -10.46 -8.23
N ASN A 46 20.02 -10.76 -7.24
CA ASN A 46 20.08 -10.08 -5.94
C ASN A 46 18.73 -10.08 -5.18
N THR A 47 17.94 -11.12 -5.36
CA THR A 47 16.69 -11.36 -4.64
C THR A 47 16.95 -12.17 -3.37
N ILE A 48 16.10 -12.00 -2.35
CA ILE A 48 16.22 -12.70 -1.05
C ILE A 48 16.19 -14.22 -1.22
N HIS A 49 15.31 -14.71 -2.11
CA HIS A 49 15.21 -16.11 -2.52
C HIS A 49 15.50 -16.20 -4.01
N PRO A 50 16.15 -17.27 -4.51
CA PRO A 50 16.34 -17.47 -5.94
C PRO A 50 15.02 -17.34 -6.70
N LEU A 51 14.97 -16.46 -7.69
CA LEU A 51 13.74 -16.14 -8.42
C LEU A 51 13.93 -16.34 -9.92
N ILE A 52 13.42 -17.47 -10.41
CA ILE A 52 13.34 -17.75 -11.84
C ILE A 52 11.91 -17.50 -12.30
N LEU A 53 11.78 -16.72 -13.38
CA LEU A 53 10.52 -16.37 -14.01
C LEU A 53 10.45 -16.97 -15.41
N ARG A 54 9.34 -17.64 -15.71
CA ARG A 54 8.94 -17.93 -17.09
C ARG A 54 8.06 -16.78 -17.57
N VAL A 55 8.41 -16.19 -18.70
CA VAL A 55 7.72 -15.03 -19.27
C VAL A 55 6.94 -15.48 -20.50
N GLU A 56 5.62 -15.25 -20.49
CA GLU A 56 4.71 -15.50 -21.61
C GLU A 56 4.36 -14.18 -22.27
N ILE A 57 4.74 -13.99 -23.54
CA ILE A 57 4.49 -12.76 -24.28
C ILE A 57 3.63 -13.07 -25.50
N PRO A 58 2.38 -12.58 -25.57
CA PRO A 58 1.55 -12.75 -26.76
C PRO A 58 2.13 -12.03 -27.98
N PHE A 59 1.91 -12.59 -29.18
CA PHE A 59 2.32 -11.94 -30.43
C PHE A 59 1.68 -10.57 -30.66
N MET A 60 0.57 -10.29 -29.99
CA MET A 60 -0.16 -9.01 -30.07
C MET A 60 0.16 -8.07 -28.90
N PHE A 61 1.23 -8.32 -28.15
CA PHE A 61 1.67 -7.43 -27.07
C PHE A 61 2.07 -6.04 -27.65
N PRO A 62 1.63 -4.91 -27.04
CA PRO A 62 1.05 -4.75 -25.70
C PRO A 62 -0.48 -4.91 -25.60
N HIS A 63 -1.19 -5.04 -26.73
CA HIS A 63 -2.66 -5.16 -26.73
C HIS A 63 -3.19 -6.46 -26.11
N ALA A 64 -2.31 -7.45 -25.94
CA ALA A 64 -2.57 -8.65 -25.15
C ALA A 64 -1.55 -8.75 -24.02
N LYS A 65 -2.04 -8.98 -22.80
CA LYS A 65 -1.26 -8.93 -21.56
C LYS A 65 -0.17 -10.01 -21.51
N LEU A 66 1.05 -9.61 -21.16
CA LEU A 66 2.15 -10.54 -20.84
C LEU A 66 1.93 -11.17 -19.46
N VAL A 67 2.49 -12.36 -19.23
CA VAL A 67 2.38 -13.05 -17.94
C VAL A 67 3.74 -13.48 -17.43
N PHE A 68 4.07 -13.08 -16.20
CA PHE A 68 5.17 -13.67 -15.44
C PHE A 68 4.66 -14.84 -14.62
N ARG A 69 5.36 -15.98 -14.68
CA ARG A 69 5.11 -17.15 -13.85
C ARG A 69 6.36 -17.58 -13.11
N THR A 70 6.20 -18.16 -11.93
CA THR A 70 7.31 -18.73 -11.18
C THR A 70 6.92 -20.00 -10.45
N LYS A 71 7.87 -20.94 -10.39
CA LYS A 71 7.84 -22.07 -9.45
C LYS A 71 8.72 -21.82 -8.22
N SER A 72 9.49 -20.74 -8.25
CA SER A 72 10.48 -20.44 -7.22
C SER A 72 9.82 -19.92 -5.95
N LEU A 73 8.70 -19.19 -6.11
CA LEU A 73 7.90 -18.66 -5.02
C LEU A 73 6.46 -19.19 -5.07
N SER A 74 5.83 -19.31 -3.91
CA SER A 74 4.40 -19.62 -3.83
C SER A 74 3.80 -19.16 -2.51
N GLY A 75 2.53 -18.74 -2.55
CA GLY A 75 1.76 -18.33 -1.38
C GLY A 75 1.98 -16.89 -0.92
N TYR A 76 2.82 -16.12 -1.60
CA TYR A 76 2.92 -14.68 -1.41
C TYR A 76 1.69 -13.97 -2.01
N PRO A 77 1.31 -12.79 -1.49
CA PRO A 77 0.26 -11.97 -2.09
C PRO A 77 0.51 -11.72 -3.59
N HIS A 78 -0.55 -11.72 -4.41
CA HIS A 78 -0.48 -11.56 -5.88
C HIS A 78 0.25 -12.65 -6.66
N LEU A 79 0.62 -13.75 -6.00
CA LEU A 79 0.92 -15.00 -6.68
C LEU A 79 -0.34 -15.86 -6.75
N ILE A 80 -0.92 -15.93 -7.93
CA ILE A 80 -2.18 -16.66 -8.14
C ILE A 80 -1.88 -18.07 -8.63
N HIS A 81 -2.30 -19.04 -7.83
CA HIS A 81 -2.23 -20.44 -8.19
C HIS A 81 -3.37 -20.81 -9.15
N THR A 82 -3.05 -21.13 -10.41
CA THR A 82 -4.06 -21.40 -11.46
C THR A 82 -4.31 -22.89 -11.71
N GLY A 83 -3.84 -23.79 -10.84
CA GLY A 83 -3.97 -25.24 -11.04
C GLY A 83 -3.14 -25.80 -12.21
N LYS A 84 -2.55 -24.95 -13.07
CA LYS A 84 -1.50 -25.30 -14.04
C LYS A 84 -0.16 -25.45 -13.33
N VAL A 85 -0.06 -26.48 -12.48
CA VAL A 85 1.14 -26.79 -11.67
C VAL A 85 2.43 -26.82 -12.50
N ASN A 86 2.31 -27.19 -13.78
CA ASN A 86 3.44 -27.29 -14.72
C ASN A 86 4.19 -25.98 -14.95
N TYR A 87 3.58 -24.81 -14.69
CA TYR A 87 4.21 -23.50 -14.92
C TYR A 87 4.34 -22.64 -13.67
N GLY A 88 3.79 -23.09 -12.55
CA GLY A 88 3.83 -22.37 -11.28
C GLY A 88 2.79 -21.25 -11.17
N ASP A 89 2.97 -20.41 -10.16
CA ASP A 89 2.08 -19.31 -9.82
C ASP A 89 2.35 -18.11 -10.73
N TRP A 90 1.32 -17.32 -11.04
CA TRP A 90 1.48 -16.13 -11.90
C TRP A 90 1.33 -14.84 -11.10
N PHE A 91 2.06 -13.80 -11.51
CA PHE A 91 2.08 -12.50 -10.83
C PHE A 91 0.94 -11.59 -11.32
N CYS A 92 0.11 -11.12 -10.38
CA CYS A 92 -0.92 -10.12 -10.67
C CYS A 92 -0.39 -8.71 -10.39
N LEU A 93 0.23 -8.06 -11.37
CA LEU A 93 0.98 -6.81 -11.18
C LEU A 93 0.20 -5.50 -11.41
N ASN A 94 -1.14 -5.52 -11.55
CA ASN A 94 -2.01 -4.34 -11.76
C ASN A 94 -1.38 -3.21 -12.60
N THR A 95 -0.69 -3.58 -13.68
CA THR A 95 0.16 -2.66 -14.43
C THR A 95 -0.71 -1.81 -15.36
N PRO A 96 -0.51 -0.47 -15.40
CA PRO A 96 -1.25 0.39 -16.32
C PRO A 96 -0.92 0.04 -17.77
N PHE A 97 -1.87 0.28 -18.66
CA PHE A 97 -1.68 0.08 -20.09
C PHE A 97 -0.82 1.21 -20.70
N ALA A 98 0.07 0.86 -21.59
CA ALA A 98 0.87 1.74 -22.43
C ALA A 98 0.75 1.33 -23.90
N GLU A 99 0.88 2.31 -24.80
CA GLU A 99 0.59 2.13 -26.22
C GLU A 99 1.68 1.34 -26.96
N THR A 100 2.92 1.39 -26.48
CA THR A 100 4.08 0.73 -27.13
C THR A 100 4.58 -0.48 -26.34
N PRO A 101 5.14 -1.51 -27.01
CA PRO A 101 5.76 -2.66 -26.35
C PRO A 101 6.85 -2.25 -25.34
N GLU A 102 7.70 -1.30 -25.71
CA GLU A 102 8.80 -0.78 -24.90
C GLU A 102 8.30 -0.15 -23.59
N GLU A 103 7.29 0.72 -23.69
CA GLU A 103 6.71 1.39 -22.52
C GLU A 103 5.95 0.39 -21.64
N GLN A 104 5.17 -0.52 -22.24
CA GLN A 104 4.45 -1.53 -21.47
C GLN A 104 5.44 -2.43 -20.72
N LEU A 105 6.51 -2.88 -21.37
CA LEU A 105 7.56 -3.67 -20.71
C LEU A 105 8.19 -2.89 -19.54
N LYS A 106 8.48 -1.59 -19.73
CA LYS A 106 9.02 -0.76 -18.65
C LYS A 106 8.06 -0.70 -17.45
N GLN A 107 6.76 -0.55 -17.69
CA GLN A 107 5.75 -0.55 -16.62
C GLN A 107 5.69 -1.91 -15.91
N GLU A 108 5.65 -3.01 -16.65
CA GLU A 108 5.59 -4.38 -16.13
C GLU A 108 6.82 -4.71 -15.28
N ILE A 109 8.01 -4.35 -15.75
CA ILE A 109 9.27 -4.56 -15.01
C ILE A 109 9.35 -3.68 -13.77
N THR A 110 8.87 -2.44 -13.84
CA THR A 110 8.82 -1.55 -12.67
C THR A 110 7.93 -2.15 -11.59
N ARG A 111 6.70 -2.56 -11.95
CA ARG A 111 5.77 -3.21 -11.02
C ARG A 111 6.30 -4.53 -10.47
N LEU A 112 6.98 -5.32 -11.29
CA LEU A 112 7.62 -6.56 -10.84
C LEU A 112 8.72 -6.28 -9.80
N LYS A 113 9.59 -5.29 -10.04
CA LYS A 113 10.65 -4.90 -9.09
C LYS A 113 10.06 -4.36 -7.78
N GLU A 114 9.03 -3.52 -7.86
CA GLU A 114 8.29 -3.03 -6.69
C GLU A 114 7.71 -4.21 -5.89
N TRP A 115 6.99 -5.11 -6.54
CA TRP A 115 6.44 -6.30 -5.90
C TRP A 115 7.53 -7.12 -5.19
N ILE A 116 8.66 -7.35 -5.85
CA ILE A 116 9.80 -8.11 -5.28
C ILE A 116 10.30 -7.43 -4.01
N SER A 117 10.54 -6.12 -4.05
CA SER A 117 11.06 -5.37 -2.90
C SER A 117 10.10 -5.31 -1.71
N HIS A 118 8.78 -5.33 -1.95
CA HIS A 118 7.78 -5.22 -0.90
C HIS A 118 7.36 -6.58 -0.33
N GLN A 119 7.28 -7.61 -1.17
CA GLN A 119 6.68 -8.89 -0.80
C GLN A 119 7.72 -9.95 -0.39
N MET A 120 8.91 -9.94 -0.99
CA MET A 120 9.94 -10.89 -0.60
C MET A 120 10.55 -10.47 0.74
N ARG A 121 10.54 -11.39 1.70
CA ARG A 121 11.07 -11.15 3.04
C ARG A 121 12.01 -12.27 3.46
N GLU A 122 13.07 -11.91 4.19
CA GLU A 122 14.09 -12.85 4.68
C GLU A 122 13.54 -13.83 5.73
N ASP A 123 12.54 -13.40 6.49
CA ASP A 123 11.91 -14.20 7.55
C ASP A 123 10.87 -15.21 7.02
N LEU A 124 10.50 -15.14 5.75
CA LEU A 124 9.54 -16.04 5.11
C LEU A 124 10.24 -17.03 4.18
N PRO A 125 9.80 -18.29 4.12
CA PRO A 125 10.32 -19.25 3.17
C PRO A 125 9.82 -18.96 1.74
N PRO A 126 10.55 -19.39 0.70
CA PRO A 126 10.14 -19.17 -0.69
C PRO A 126 8.78 -19.81 -1.03
N VAL A 127 8.42 -20.90 -0.34
CA VAL A 127 7.12 -21.56 -0.51
C VAL A 127 6.36 -21.53 0.81
N ILE A 128 5.36 -20.67 0.89
CA ILE A 128 4.47 -20.53 2.04
C ILE A 128 3.35 -21.56 1.89
N LYS A 129 3.24 -22.50 2.82
CA LYS A 129 2.20 -23.55 2.82
C LYS A 129 1.07 -23.25 3.80
N ASP A 130 1.39 -22.63 4.92
CA ASP A 130 0.45 -22.32 6.00
C ASP A 130 -0.62 -21.33 5.50
N SER A 131 -1.89 -21.73 5.61
CA SER A 131 -3.02 -20.92 5.16
C SER A 131 -3.20 -19.64 5.99
N SER A 132 -2.96 -19.71 7.30
CA SER A 132 -3.08 -18.57 8.20
C SER A 132 -2.05 -17.51 7.87
N VAL A 133 -0.82 -17.93 7.54
CA VAL A 133 0.25 -17.01 7.09
C VAL A 133 -0.11 -16.36 5.76
N LYS A 134 -0.62 -17.12 4.78
CA LYS A 134 -1.10 -16.57 3.50
C LYS A 134 -2.18 -15.53 3.69
N THR A 135 -3.17 -15.83 4.53
CA THR A 135 -4.27 -14.92 4.84
C THR A 135 -3.75 -13.65 5.53
N ALA A 136 -2.88 -13.78 6.52
CA ALA A 136 -2.27 -12.64 7.21
C ALA A 136 -1.49 -11.73 6.24
N LEU A 137 -0.70 -12.31 5.34
CA LEU A 137 0.04 -11.54 4.32
C LEU A 137 -0.88 -10.85 3.32
N ALA A 138 -1.96 -11.51 2.88
CA ALA A 138 -2.94 -10.90 1.99
C ALA A 138 -3.62 -9.69 2.64
N PHE A 139 -4.01 -9.81 3.92
CA PHE A 139 -4.57 -8.69 4.67
C PHE A 139 -3.57 -7.55 4.85
N ALA A 140 -2.34 -7.85 5.27
CA ALA A 140 -1.30 -6.83 5.45
C ALA A 140 -1.07 -6.05 4.15
N ASN A 141 -0.93 -6.74 3.01
CA ASN A 141 -0.65 -6.12 1.72
C ASN A 141 -1.80 -5.22 1.23
N ALA A 142 -3.05 -5.65 1.41
CA ALA A 142 -4.23 -4.87 1.02
C ALA A 142 -4.26 -3.48 1.68
N TYR A 143 -3.78 -3.37 2.93
CA TYR A 143 -3.77 -2.10 3.68
C TYR A 143 -2.44 -1.34 3.60
N GLU A 144 -1.33 -2.01 3.29
CA GLU A 144 0.00 -1.39 3.27
C GLU A 144 0.35 -0.71 1.93
N TRP A 145 -0.04 -1.31 0.81
CA TRP A 145 0.48 -0.89 -0.50
C TRP A 145 -0.54 -0.90 -1.64
N GLU A 146 -1.43 -1.90 -1.71
CA GLU A 146 -2.22 -2.10 -2.93
C GLU A 146 -3.39 -1.14 -3.11
N ASN A 147 -4.15 -0.92 -2.05
CA ASN A 147 -5.46 -0.29 -2.16
C ASN A 147 -5.48 1.07 -1.49
N LEU A 148 -4.43 1.86 -1.67
CA LEU A 148 -4.49 3.24 -1.23
C LEU A 148 -5.69 3.96 -1.86
N ASP A 149 -6.03 3.70 -3.13
CA ASP A 149 -7.16 4.37 -3.78
C ASP A 149 -8.53 3.81 -3.33
N GLU A 150 -8.75 2.49 -3.31
CA GLU A 150 -10.02 1.90 -2.82
C GLU A 150 -10.25 2.11 -1.32
N VAL A 151 -9.20 2.14 -0.49
CA VAL A 151 -9.31 2.43 0.95
C VAL A 151 -9.46 3.93 1.20
N LYS A 152 -8.92 4.80 0.33
CA LYS A 152 -9.18 6.26 0.35
C LYS A 152 -10.62 6.60 -0.07
N GLU A 153 -11.29 5.76 -0.85
CA GLU A 153 -12.71 5.97 -1.21
C GLU A 153 -13.63 5.95 0.02
N PHE A 154 -13.29 5.21 1.08
CA PHE A 154 -14.08 5.20 2.32
C PHE A 154 -14.03 6.53 3.07
N SER A 155 -12.87 7.19 3.10
CA SER A 155 -12.71 8.57 3.58
C SER A 155 -11.32 9.11 3.25
N SER A 156 -11.28 10.16 2.42
CA SER A 156 -10.04 10.87 2.10
C SER A 156 -9.44 11.59 3.31
N LYS A 157 -10.21 11.77 4.40
CA LYS A 157 -9.81 12.54 5.61
C LYS A 157 -9.53 11.69 6.85
N ALA A 158 -9.83 10.38 6.82
CA ALA A 158 -9.63 9.53 7.99
C ALA A 158 -8.14 9.26 8.22
N MET A 159 -7.62 9.72 9.37
CA MET A 159 -6.26 9.41 9.81
C MET A 159 -6.17 8.05 10.50
N LEU A 160 -7.23 7.60 11.16
CA LEU A 160 -7.33 6.30 11.84
C LEU A 160 -8.58 5.57 11.38
N THR A 161 -8.43 4.34 10.92
CA THR A 161 -9.52 3.46 10.48
C THR A 161 -9.49 2.16 11.26
N PHE A 162 -10.61 1.77 11.86
CA PHE A 162 -10.76 0.48 12.52
C PHE A 162 -11.21 -0.58 11.52
N VAL A 163 -10.41 -1.63 11.37
CA VAL A 163 -10.63 -2.75 10.47
C VAL A 163 -10.93 -3.99 11.30
N GLY A 164 -12.23 -4.25 11.51
CA GLY A 164 -12.72 -5.34 12.36
C GLY A 164 -13.86 -4.89 13.25
N ASP A 165 -14.25 -5.76 14.19
CA ASP A 165 -15.37 -5.51 15.10
C ASP A 165 -14.90 -4.90 16.44
N PHE A 166 -14.18 -3.78 16.33
CA PHE A 166 -13.74 -3.01 17.49
C PHE A 166 -14.91 -2.38 18.25
N HIS A 167 -16.07 -2.20 17.60
CA HIS A 167 -17.24 -1.61 18.21
C HIS A 167 -17.94 -2.56 19.18
N ASN A 168 -18.16 -3.82 18.77
CA ASN A 168 -18.88 -4.77 19.60
C ASN A 168 -17.97 -5.57 20.54
N ASN A 169 -16.65 -5.46 20.39
CA ASN A 169 -15.69 -6.17 21.21
C ASN A 169 -14.95 -5.22 22.18
N PRO A 170 -15.49 -4.96 23.38
CA PRO A 170 -14.85 -4.10 24.38
C PRO A 170 -13.54 -4.69 24.92
N ASP A 171 -13.23 -5.96 24.62
CA ASP A 171 -11.98 -6.57 25.06
C ASP A 171 -10.73 -5.90 24.47
N TYR A 172 -10.87 -5.18 23.36
CA TYR A 172 -9.79 -4.39 22.78
C TYR A 172 -9.44 -3.12 23.60
N PHE A 173 -10.29 -2.74 24.54
CA PHE A 173 -10.21 -1.48 25.29
C PHE A 173 -10.43 -1.69 26.80
N LYS A 174 -9.95 -2.80 27.36
CA LYS A 174 -10.11 -3.14 28.79
C LYS A 174 -9.42 -2.16 29.74
N GLU A 175 -8.29 -1.63 29.31
CA GLU A 175 -7.47 -0.71 30.09
C GLU A 175 -7.65 0.72 29.58
N ASN A 176 -7.69 1.68 30.50
CA ASN A 176 -7.83 3.10 30.19
C ASN A 176 -6.62 3.67 29.43
N LEU A 177 -5.51 2.96 29.42
CA LEU A 177 -4.26 3.31 28.74
C LEU A 177 -3.78 2.07 27.99
N GLY A 178 -3.31 2.23 26.76
CA GLY A 178 -2.80 1.08 26.01
C GLY A 178 -2.27 1.46 24.64
N TYR A 179 -2.12 0.44 23.79
CA TYR A 179 -1.70 0.59 22.40
C TYR A 179 -2.70 -0.10 21.48
N ILE A 180 -3.06 0.59 20.41
CA ILE A 180 -3.75 0.02 19.26
C ILE A 180 -2.68 -0.51 18.31
N HIS A 181 -2.70 -1.81 18.05
CA HIS A 181 -1.85 -2.41 17.02
C HIS A 181 -2.39 -2.01 15.65
N CYS A 182 -1.55 -1.37 14.85
CA CYS A 182 -1.96 -0.82 13.57
C CYS A 182 -0.90 -0.96 12.48
N ILE A 183 -1.40 -0.89 11.25
CA ILE A 183 -0.59 -0.71 10.06
C ILE A 183 -0.53 0.80 9.80
N LYS A 184 0.66 1.38 9.90
CA LYS A 184 0.97 2.74 9.52
C LYS A 184 1.43 2.76 8.06
N THR A 185 0.73 3.52 7.23
CA THR A 185 1.09 3.71 5.82
C THR A 185 2.08 4.87 5.65
N PRO A 186 2.79 4.95 4.49
CA PRO A 186 3.74 6.04 4.21
C PRO A 186 3.12 7.44 4.22
N ASP A 187 1.81 7.57 3.96
CA ASP A 187 1.07 8.83 4.02
C ASP A 187 0.55 9.17 5.44
N ASN A 188 1.09 8.53 6.48
CA ASN A 188 0.74 8.73 7.90
C ASN A 188 -0.72 8.40 8.25
N ARG A 189 -1.37 7.48 7.54
CA ARG A 189 -2.64 6.88 7.98
C ARG A 189 -2.39 5.65 8.85
N PHE A 190 -3.34 5.37 9.72
CA PHE A 190 -3.31 4.26 10.65
C PHE A 190 -4.51 3.35 10.44
N TYR A 191 -4.26 2.06 10.29
CA TYR A 191 -5.29 1.03 10.21
C TYR A 191 -5.20 0.13 11.43
N ALA A 192 -6.13 0.31 12.37
CA ALA A 192 -6.25 -0.54 13.55
C ALA A 192 -6.82 -1.89 13.15
N VAL A 193 -6.10 -2.96 13.44
CA VAL A 193 -6.46 -4.33 13.07
C VAL A 193 -6.39 -5.23 14.30
N GLU A 194 -7.24 -6.26 14.33
CA GLU A 194 -7.38 -7.16 15.49
C GLU A 194 -6.13 -8.03 15.70
N ASN A 195 -5.41 -8.34 14.62
CA ASN A 195 -4.26 -9.23 14.65
C ASN A 195 -2.94 -8.45 14.79
N GLU A 196 -2.31 -8.51 15.97
CA GLU A 196 -1.00 -7.86 16.22
C GLU A 196 0.09 -8.31 15.23
N ALA A 197 0.02 -9.55 14.72
CA ALA A 197 1.09 -10.14 13.91
C ALA A 197 1.27 -9.44 12.54
N ILE A 198 0.27 -8.71 12.06
CA ILE A 198 0.32 -7.98 10.79
C ILE A 198 0.63 -6.49 10.96
N CYS A 199 0.81 -6.02 12.20
CA CYS A 199 0.99 -4.60 12.51
C CYS A 199 2.45 -4.18 12.42
N ASN A 200 2.69 -3.00 11.85
CA ASN A 200 4.03 -2.39 11.77
C ASN A 200 4.17 -1.18 12.75
N TYR A 201 3.11 -0.84 13.49
CA TYR A 201 3.09 0.30 14.42
C TYR A 201 2.23 0.04 15.65
N LYS A 202 2.58 0.68 16.78
CA LYS A 202 1.81 0.69 18.04
C LYS A 202 1.37 2.12 18.34
N LEU A 203 0.09 2.41 18.13
CA LEU A 203 -0.50 3.74 18.36
C LEU A 203 -1.04 3.84 19.80
N PRO A 204 -0.49 4.71 20.66
CA PRO A 204 -0.97 4.83 22.03
C PRO A 204 -2.40 5.40 22.09
N TYR A 205 -3.20 4.92 23.03
CA TYR A 205 -4.54 5.43 23.30
C TYR A 205 -4.75 5.70 24.80
N ILE A 206 -5.67 6.62 25.10
CA ILE A 206 -6.19 6.90 26.44
C ILE A 206 -7.71 6.98 26.35
N ILE A 207 -8.42 6.25 27.21
CA ILE A 207 -9.87 6.32 27.36
C ILE A 207 -10.16 7.28 28.52
N VAL A 208 -11.04 8.24 28.27
CA VAL A 208 -11.44 9.26 29.24
C VAL A 208 -12.94 9.16 29.52
N ASP A 209 -13.33 9.24 30.79
CA ASP A 209 -14.73 9.16 31.22
C ASP A 209 -15.55 10.39 30.80
N GLN A 210 -14.86 11.49 30.48
CA GLN A 210 -15.46 12.75 30.05
C GLN A 210 -14.71 13.25 28.83
N THR A 211 -15.46 13.58 27.78
CA THR A 211 -14.91 14.32 26.64
C THR A 211 -14.31 15.63 27.16
N PRO A 212 -13.05 15.97 26.83
CA PRO A 212 -12.48 17.26 27.20
C PRO A 212 -13.42 18.39 26.77
N GLU A 213 -13.68 19.35 27.66
CA GLU A 213 -14.64 20.44 27.41
C GLU A 213 -14.29 21.24 26.15
N SER A 214 -13.00 21.26 25.76
CA SER A 214 -12.56 21.71 24.45
C SER A 214 -11.30 20.96 23.98
N SER A 215 -11.09 20.91 22.67
CA SER A 215 -9.79 20.51 22.08
C SER A 215 -8.65 21.43 22.52
N GLU A 216 -8.98 22.62 23.00
CA GLU A 216 -8.05 23.59 23.53
C GLU A 216 -7.43 23.10 24.85
N THR A 217 -8.16 22.35 25.68
CA THR A 217 -7.65 21.79 26.96
C THR A 217 -6.43 20.89 26.78
N LEU A 218 -6.43 20.01 25.77
CA LEU A 218 -5.27 19.17 25.43
C LEU A 218 -4.15 19.98 24.78
N SER A 219 -4.51 20.97 23.96
CA SER A 219 -3.55 21.89 23.34
C SER A 219 -2.86 22.79 24.37
N ASP A 220 -3.57 23.13 25.43
CA ASP A 220 -3.12 23.95 26.54
C ASP A 220 -2.21 23.16 27.45
N PHE A 221 -2.48 21.86 27.67
CA PHE A 221 -1.54 20.99 28.35
C PHE A 221 -0.18 20.92 27.63
N VAL A 222 -0.19 20.70 26.31
CA VAL A 222 1.03 20.71 25.49
C VAL A 222 1.71 22.08 25.52
N ARG A 223 0.95 23.19 25.44
CA ARG A 223 1.49 24.56 25.59
C ARG A 223 2.12 24.80 26.94
N LEU A 224 1.51 24.32 28.02
CA LEU A 224 2.04 24.48 29.38
C LEU A 224 3.35 23.70 29.52
N MET A 225 3.43 22.48 28.97
CA MET A 225 4.69 21.75 28.94
C MET A 225 5.78 22.49 28.15
N GLU A 226 5.45 23.00 26.95
CA GLU A 226 6.37 23.76 26.10
C GLU A 226 6.82 25.07 26.77
N GLN A 227 5.89 25.84 27.34
CA GLN A 227 6.13 27.16 27.92
C GLN A 227 6.99 27.11 29.20
N TYR A 228 6.80 26.07 30.01
CA TYR A 228 7.53 25.92 31.27
C TYR A 228 8.69 24.92 31.17
N GLU A 229 9.02 24.47 29.96
CA GLU A 229 10.11 23.53 29.67
C GLU A 229 10.03 22.28 30.55
N TRP A 230 8.82 21.75 30.75
CA TRP A 230 8.61 20.57 31.57
C TRP A 230 9.22 19.35 30.88
N ASP A 231 10.29 18.83 31.47
CA ASP A 231 10.91 17.59 31.04
C ASP A 231 10.15 16.36 31.58
N ASP A 232 10.48 15.17 31.05
CA ASP A 232 9.88 13.91 31.47
C ASP A 232 9.94 13.69 32.99
N LYS A 233 10.94 14.27 33.67
CA LYS A 233 11.13 14.15 35.12
C LYS A 233 10.14 15.04 35.88
N ILE A 234 9.94 16.28 35.43
CA ILE A 234 8.97 17.23 35.97
C ILE A 234 7.55 16.70 35.72
N CYS A 235 7.26 16.19 34.52
CA CYS A 235 5.96 15.61 34.21
C CYS A 235 5.65 14.37 35.06
N LYS A 236 6.63 13.47 35.27
CA LYS A 236 6.48 12.33 36.19
C LYS A 236 6.33 12.75 37.65
N HIS A 237 6.86 13.90 38.04
CA HIS A 237 6.72 14.40 39.41
C HIS A 237 5.35 15.06 39.64
N LEU A 238 4.90 15.89 38.71
CA LEU A 238 3.63 16.62 38.80
C LEU A 238 2.43 15.73 38.47
N LEU A 239 2.60 14.76 37.57
CA LEU A 239 1.58 13.85 37.06
C LEU A 239 2.11 12.42 37.03
N PRO A 240 2.33 11.79 38.20
CA PRO A 240 3.00 10.48 38.31
C PRO A 240 2.26 9.32 37.63
N GLU A 241 0.97 9.49 37.32
CA GLU A 241 0.13 8.48 36.66
C GLU A 241 0.10 8.63 35.12
N LEU A 242 0.66 9.72 34.57
CA LEU A 242 0.70 10.00 33.14
C LEU A 242 2.12 9.78 32.60
N ASN A 243 2.31 8.72 31.81
CA ASN A 243 3.60 8.43 31.17
C ASN A 243 3.77 9.27 29.90
N ILE A 244 4.18 10.52 30.08
CA ILE A 244 4.44 11.48 29.00
C ILE A 244 5.89 11.32 28.59
N SER A 245 6.20 10.33 27.76
CA SER A 245 7.51 10.29 27.07
C SER A 245 7.45 11.24 25.88
N ASN A 246 8.24 12.32 25.90
CA ASN A 246 8.74 13.26 24.85
C ASN A 246 8.24 13.26 23.37
N GLY A 247 7.13 12.61 23.02
CA GLY A 247 6.55 12.51 21.67
C GLY A 247 5.21 13.21 21.54
N TRP A 248 4.78 13.95 22.56
CA TRP A 248 3.53 14.71 22.51
C TRP A 248 3.76 15.98 21.68
N GLN A 249 3.39 15.92 20.41
CA GLN A 249 3.35 17.08 19.54
C GLN A 249 1.90 17.54 19.37
N LYS A 250 1.70 18.86 19.25
CA LYS A 250 0.42 19.37 18.75
C LYS A 250 0.14 18.76 17.38
N SER A 251 -0.88 17.91 17.34
CA SER A 251 -1.62 17.67 16.10
C SER A 251 -2.13 19.03 15.63
N SER A 252 -1.64 19.51 14.49
CA SER A 252 -2.30 20.60 13.76
C SER A 252 -3.55 20.02 13.09
N SER A 253 -4.52 19.59 13.89
CA SER A 253 -5.87 19.41 13.39
C SER A 253 -6.40 20.80 13.07
N GLN A 254 -6.49 21.14 11.79
CA GLN A 254 -7.53 22.08 11.39
C GLN A 254 -8.86 21.54 11.95
N PRO A 255 -9.63 22.35 12.68
CA PRO A 255 -10.82 21.86 13.35
C PRO A 255 -11.85 21.44 12.29
N ILE A 256 -11.97 20.14 12.06
CA ILE A 256 -13.19 19.56 11.50
C ILE A 256 -14.18 19.49 12.65
N GLY A 257 -15.19 20.37 12.60
CA GLY A 257 -16.31 20.33 13.53
C GLY A 257 -16.16 21.23 14.76
N SER A 258 -15.87 22.52 14.58
CA SER A 258 -16.48 23.48 15.51
C SER A 258 -17.98 23.38 15.33
N LYS A 259 -18.73 22.99 16.37
CA LYS A 259 -20.17 23.26 16.47
C LYS A 259 -20.37 24.78 16.48
N LYS A 260 -20.26 25.41 15.32
CA LYS A 260 -21.03 26.61 15.04
C LYS A 260 -22.33 26.10 14.47
N ASP A 261 -23.44 26.40 15.13
CA ASP A 261 -24.73 26.32 14.48
C ASP A 261 -24.61 27.17 13.21
N PHE A 262 -24.48 26.53 12.06
CA PHE A 262 -24.43 27.23 10.79
C PHE A 262 -25.76 27.92 10.64
N THR A 263 -25.73 29.25 10.59
CA THR A 263 -26.93 29.98 10.19
C THR A 263 -27.22 29.61 8.73
N GLU A 264 -28.49 29.56 8.34
CA GLU A 264 -28.91 29.29 6.96
C GLU A 264 -28.06 30.01 5.89
N PRO A 265 -27.67 31.29 6.06
CA PRO A 265 -26.77 31.95 5.09
C PRO A 265 -25.33 31.42 5.07
N ASP A 266 -24.80 30.91 6.19
CA ASP A 266 -23.45 30.31 6.21
C ASP A 266 -23.43 28.93 5.52
N ALA A 267 -24.51 28.16 5.68
CA ALA A 267 -24.70 26.88 4.99
C ALA A 267 -24.87 27.07 3.47
N LEU A 268 -25.64 28.09 3.06
CA LEU A 268 -25.80 28.47 1.64
C LEU A 268 -24.46 28.86 1.01
N LYS A 269 -23.64 29.64 1.73
CA LYS A 269 -22.33 30.06 1.24
C LYS A 269 -21.36 28.88 1.05
N GLN A 270 -21.43 27.88 1.91
CA GLN A 270 -20.65 26.64 1.75
C GLN A 270 -21.14 25.77 0.59
N LEU A 271 -22.46 25.69 0.40
CA LEU A 271 -23.06 25.00 -0.75
C LEU A 271 -22.66 25.66 -2.08
N GLU A 272 -22.68 26.99 -2.14
CA GLU A 272 -22.23 27.74 -3.32
C GLU A 272 -20.74 27.50 -3.61
N GLN A 273 -19.91 27.44 -2.58
CA GLN A 273 -18.49 27.15 -2.71
C GLN A 273 -18.23 25.71 -3.20
N LEU A 274 -18.98 24.73 -2.67
CA LEU A 274 -18.94 23.32 -3.11
C LEU A 274 -19.42 23.16 -4.56
N ILE A 275 -20.50 23.83 -4.95
CA ILE A 275 -21.00 23.82 -6.33
C ILE A 275 -19.97 24.45 -7.27
N SER A 276 -19.33 25.55 -6.85
CA SER A 276 -18.27 26.20 -7.62
C SER A 276 -17.04 25.32 -7.79
N GLU A 277 -16.65 24.53 -6.78
CA GLU A 277 -15.53 23.58 -6.87
C GLU A 277 -15.89 22.37 -7.74
N LEU A 278 -17.10 21.82 -7.61
CA LEU A 278 -17.58 20.70 -8.44
C LEU A 278 -17.73 21.06 -9.92
N GLN A 279 -17.88 22.35 -10.23
CA GLN A 279 -17.94 22.87 -11.60
C GLN A 279 -16.56 23.22 -12.19
N GLN A 280 -15.48 23.11 -11.42
CA GLN A 280 -14.13 23.28 -11.97
C GLN A 280 -13.73 22.03 -12.76
N GLU A 281 -13.50 22.19 -14.07
CA GLU A 281 -12.99 21.12 -14.95
C GLU A 281 -11.46 20.90 -14.81
N SER A 282 -10.78 21.71 -14.00
CA SER A 282 -9.34 21.57 -13.75
C SER A 282 -9.07 20.53 -12.66
N SER A 283 -8.31 19.49 -13.02
CA SER A 283 -7.80 18.50 -12.07
C SER A 283 -6.86 19.15 -11.04
N TYR A 284 -7.01 18.76 -9.76
CA TYR A 284 -6.07 19.14 -8.68
C TYR A 284 -4.75 18.35 -8.73
N LEU A 285 -4.60 17.44 -9.69
CA LEU A 285 -3.34 16.77 -9.94
C LEU A 285 -2.42 17.72 -10.71
N PRO A 286 -1.12 17.79 -10.34
CA PRO A 286 -0.16 18.58 -11.10
C PRO A 286 -0.14 18.07 -12.54
N GLN A 287 -0.40 18.97 -13.50
CA GLN A 287 -0.16 18.67 -14.90
C GLN A 287 1.33 18.43 -15.06
N ALA A 288 1.71 17.29 -15.66
CA ALA A 288 3.09 16.96 -15.91
C ALA A 288 3.71 18.09 -16.77
N GLU A 289 4.69 18.79 -16.22
CA GLU A 289 5.47 19.77 -16.98
C GLU A 289 6.11 19.01 -18.15
N ALA A 290 5.76 19.43 -19.37
CA ALA A 290 6.43 18.98 -20.57
C ALA A 290 7.90 19.43 -20.46
N LEU A 291 8.80 18.48 -20.27
CA LEU A 291 10.23 18.71 -20.41
C LEU A 291 10.49 18.96 -21.90
N GLU A 292 10.79 20.21 -22.24
CA GLU A 292 11.40 20.63 -23.52
C GLU A 292 12.80 20.03 -23.71
#